data_AF-A0A1Q7VQE1-F1
#
_entry.id   AF-A0A1Q7VQE1-F1
#
_cell.length_a   1.000
_cell.length_b   1.000
_cell.length_c   1.000
_cell.angle_alpha   90.00
_cell.angle_beta   90.00
_cell.angle_gamma   90.00
#
_symmetry.space_group_name_H-M   'P 1'
#
loop_
_entity.id
_entity.type
_entity.pdbx_description
1 polymer ?
#
loop_
_entity_poly.entity_id
_entity_poly.type
_entity_poly.pdbx_seq_one_letter_code
_entity_poly.pdbx_strand_id
1 'polypeptide(L)'
;MYVGGVSDIAINRAARNDGWIGIYHTVDEVKSIMERLRTAREAAGTLNRPFRAMLAVLAEPTPEMCAQLEAWGVTDLLNAPWMTDIKAMTPPGPSLAEMTDALAGFAERYVKG
;
A
#
# COMPACT_ATOMS: atom_id res chain seq x y z
N MET A 1 -13.33 -2.02 -10.33
CA MET A 1 -13.34 -0.87 -9.41
C MET A 1 -12.52 -1.19 -8.17
N TYR A 2 -11.65 -0.26 -7.77
CA TYR A 2 -10.89 -0.33 -6.51
C TYR A 2 -11.51 0.60 -5.48
N VAL A 3 -11.55 0.15 -4.23
CA VAL A 3 -12.24 0.87 -3.16
C VAL A 3 -11.21 1.36 -2.13
N GLY A 4 -11.18 2.66 -1.87
CA GLY A 4 -10.37 3.23 -0.81
C GLY A 4 -11.09 3.32 0.54
N GLY A 5 -10.29 3.51 1.59
CA GLY A 5 -10.74 3.72 2.97
C GLY A 5 -10.62 2.49 3.86
N VAL A 6 -10.61 2.71 5.18
CA VAL A 6 -10.41 1.68 6.22
C VAL A 6 -11.58 1.55 7.19
N SER A 7 -12.68 2.28 6.96
CA SER A 7 -13.93 2.06 7.70
C SER A 7 -14.53 0.71 7.36
N ASP A 8 -15.33 0.14 8.26
CA ASP A 8 -15.97 -1.15 8.01
C ASP A 8 -16.86 -1.13 6.76
N ILE A 9 -17.52 -0.01 6.49
CA ILE A 9 -18.31 0.19 5.27
C ILE A 9 -17.41 0.12 4.02
N ALA A 10 -16.24 0.78 4.06
CA ALA A 10 -15.30 0.77 2.94
C ALA A 10 -14.71 -0.62 2.71
N ILE A 11 -14.31 -1.32 3.76
CA ILE A 11 -13.75 -2.69 3.70
C ILE A 11 -14.79 -3.68 3.17
N ASN A 12 -16.03 -3.63 3.68
CA ASN A 12 -17.11 -4.48 3.19
C ASN A 12 -17.45 -4.20 1.72
N ARG A 13 -17.34 -2.94 1.28
CA ARG A 13 -17.50 -2.57 -0.13
C ARG A 13 -16.33 -3.10 -0.97
N ALA A 14 -15.09 -2.97 -0.50
CA ALA A 14 -13.90 -3.49 -1.19
C ALA A 14 -14.01 -5.00 -1.40
N ALA A 15 -14.41 -5.75 -0.37
CA ALA A 15 -14.55 -7.21 -0.40
C ALA A 15 -15.46 -7.75 -1.52
N ARG A 16 -16.38 -6.93 -2.03
CA ARG A 16 -17.32 -7.29 -3.12
C ARG A 16 -16.88 -6.82 -4.51
N ASN A 17 -15.79 -6.05 -4.58
CA ASN A 17 -15.23 -5.45 -5.78
C ASN A 17 -13.87 -6.08 -6.14
N ASP A 18 -13.16 -5.50 -7.11
CA ASP A 18 -11.92 -6.06 -7.67
C ASP A 18 -10.69 -5.84 -6.78
N GLY A 19 -10.83 -5.02 -5.72
CA GLY A 19 -9.71 -4.73 -4.84
C GLY A 19 -9.90 -3.55 -3.91
N TRP A 20 -8.84 -3.28 -3.17
CA TRP A 20 -8.69 -2.18 -2.22
C TRP A 20 -7.44 -1.35 -2.54
N ILE A 21 -7.52 -0.05 -2.27
CA ILE A 21 -6.39 0.88 -2.38
C ILE A 21 -6.23 1.70 -1.10
N GLY A 22 -5.08 1.59 -0.45
CA GLY A 22 -4.71 2.36 0.73
C GLY A 22 -3.55 3.30 0.46
N ILE A 23 -3.52 4.45 1.15
CA ILE A 23 -2.40 5.38 1.06
C ILE A 23 -2.10 5.83 2.48
N TYR A 24 -0.81 5.92 2.82
CA TYR A 24 -0.31 6.41 4.11
C TYR A 24 -0.61 5.46 5.27
N HIS A 25 -0.13 4.22 5.17
CA HIS A 25 -0.20 3.27 6.27
C HIS A 25 1.19 2.94 6.81
N THR A 26 1.29 2.86 8.12
CA THR A 26 2.41 2.18 8.77
C THR A 26 2.31 0.68 8.50
N VAL A 27 3.45 -0.02 8.58
CA VAL A 27 3.51 -1.47 8.33
C VAL A 27 2.59 -2.23 9.30
N ASP A 28 2.52 -1.80 10.56
CA ASP A 28 1.68 -2.42 11.59
C ASP A 28 0.18 -2.29 11.27
N GLU A 29 -0.25 -1.14 10.74
CA GLU A 29 -1.63 -0.94 10.29
C GLU A 29 -1.99 -1.83 9.12
N VAL A 30 -1.05 -2.05 8.18
CA VAL A 30 -1.30 -2.87 6.98
C VAL A 30 -1.73 -4.27 7.38
N LYS A 31 -1.04 -4.92 8.32
CA LYS A 31 -1.39 -6.28 8.76
C LYS A 31 -2.85 -6.35 9.22
N SER A 32 -3.27 -5.42 10.07
CA SER A 32 -4.64 -5.36 10.57
C SER A 32 -5.66 -5.12 9.46
N ILE A 33 -5.36 -4.23 8.51
CA ILE A 33 -6.22 -3.96 7.35
C ILE A 33 -6.39 -5.20 6.48
N MET A 34 -5.29 -5.92 6.20
CA MET A 34 -5.31 -7.13 5.38
C MET A 34 -6.13 -8.25 6.03
N GLU A 35 -6.02 -8.44 7.35
CA GLU A 35 -6.85 -9.39 8.11
C GLU A 35 -8.34 -9.03 8.04
N ARG A 36 -8.69 -7.74 8.15
CA ARG A 36 -10.06 -7.25 8.03
C ARG A 36 -10.61 -7.44 6.61
N LEU A 37 -9.81 -7.17 5.58
CA LEU A 37 -10.18 -7.41 4.18
C LEU A 37 -10.43 -8.89 3.92
N ARG A 38 -9.54 -9.78 4.41
CA ARG A 38 -9.73 -11.23 4.30
C ARG A 38 -11.04 -11.68 4.95
N THR A 39 -11.30 -11.22 6.18
CA THR A 39 -12.52 -11.53 6.93
C THR A 39 -13.78 -11.07 6.19
N ALA A 40 -13.77 -9.85 5.66
CA ALA A 40 -14.90 -9.31 4.89
C ALA A 40 -15.12 -10.07 3.57
N ARG A 41 -14.05 -10.52 2.92
CA ARG A 41 -14.13 -11.35 1.70
C ARG A 41 -14.65 -12.74 1.97
N GLU A 42 -14.30 -13.33 3.10
CA GLU A 42 -14.86 -14.60 3.57
C GLU A 42 -16.37 -14.48 3.79
N ALA A 43 -16.79 -13.47 4.55
CA ALA A 43 -18.22 -13.19 4.78
C ALA A 43 -18.99 -12.88 3.49
N ALA A 44 -18.34 -12.29 2.49
CA ALA A 44 -18.94 -12.00 1.19
C ALA A 44 -18.89 -13.20 0.20
N GLY A 45 -18.23 -14.30 0.54
CA GLY A 45 -18.03 -15.44 -0.35
C GLY A 45 -17.13 -15.17 -1.56
N THR A 46 -16.21 -14.19 -1.46
CA THR A 46 -15.37 -13.72 -2.58
C THR A 46 -13.90 -14.10 -2.46
N LEU A 47 -13.51 -14.97 -1.52
CA LEU A 47 -12.13 -15.43 -1.36
C LEU A 47 -11.55 -16.07 -2.64
N ASN A 48 -12.37 -16.81 -3.39
CA ASN A 48 -11.97 -17.48 -4.62
C ASN A 48 -11.91 -16.56 -5.85
N ARG A 49 -12.21 -15.26 -5.70
CA ARG A 49 -12.14 -14.27 -6.78
C ARG A 49 -10.80 -13.53 -6.75
N PRO A 50 -10.29 -13.05 -7.90
CA PRO A 50 -9.15 -12.15 -7.92
C PRO A 50 -9.42 -10.89 -7.08
N PHE A 51 -8.41 -10.43 -6.36
CA PHE A 51 -8.49 -9.22 -5.53
C PHE A 51 -7.13 -8.57 -5.46
N ARG A 52 -7.04 -7.30 -5.85
CA ARG A 52 -5.80 -6.52 -5.78
C ARG A 52 -5.82 -5.67 -4.52
N ALA A 53 -4.83 -5.82 -3.65
CA ALA A 53 -4.63 -4.98 -2.49
C ALA A 53 -3.41 -4.10 -2.74
N MET A 54 -3.66 -2.84 -3.10
CA MET A 54 -2.63 -1.89 -3.48
C MET A 54 -2.42 -0.89 -2.37
N LEU A 55 -1.17 -0.55 -2.02
CA LEU A 55 -0.94 0.44 -0.97
C LEU A 55 0.36 1.22 -1.07
N ALA A 56 0.37 2.40 -0.45
CA ALA A 56 1.60 3.13 -0.10
C ALA A 56 1.90 2.97 1.40
N VAL A 57 3.09 2.46 1.73
CA VAL A 57 3.60 2.40 3.12
C VAL A 57 4.44 3.62 3.45
N LEU A 58 4.35 4.09 4.69
CA LEU A 58 5.24 5.11 5.26
C LEU A 58 6.55 4.48 5.73
N ALA A 59 7.24 3.79 4.81
CA ALA A 59 8.50 3.12 5.05
C ALA A 59 9.23 2.91 3.72
N GLU A 60 10.54 2.68 3.79
CA GLU A 60 11.27 2.22 2.61
C GLU A 60 10.82 0.79 2.24
N PRO A 61 10.44 0.53 0.97
CA PRO A 61 10.01 -0.79 0.53
C PRO A 61 11.21 -1.69 0.20
N THR A 62 11.96 -2.11 1.23
CA THR A 62 13.05 -3.08 1.05
C THR A 62 12.51 -4.43 0.55
N PRO A 63 13.34 -5.32 -0.03
CA PRO A 63 12.91 -6.65 -0.45
C PRO A 63 12.25 -7.47 0.67
N GLU A 64 12.79 -7.40 1.88
CA GLU A 64 12.26 -8.08 3.06
C GLU A 64 10.88 -7.54 3.45
N MET A 65 10.73 -6.20 3.43
CA MET A 65 9.44 -5.56 3.66
C MET A 65 8.42 -5.96 2.60
N CYS A 66 8.80 -5.94 1.32
CA CYS A 66 7.93 -6.36 0.22
C CYS A 66 7.46 -7.82 0.39
N ALA A 67 8.37 -8.73 0.72
CA ALA A 67 8.02 -10.15 0.95
C ALA A 67 7.07 -10.32 2.14
N GLN A 68 7.24 -9.54 3.20
CA GLN A 68 6.33 -9.55 4.36
C GLN A 68 4.93 -9.03 4.00
N LEU A 69 4.85 -7.93 3.23
CA LEU A 69 3.58 -7.36 2.76
C LEU A 69 2.86 -8.34 1.83
N GLU A 70 3.59 -8.99 0.93
CA GLU A 70 3.06 -10.04 0.05
C GLU A 70 2.50 -11.22 0.84
N ALA A 71 3.19 -11.66 1.90
CA ALA A 71 2.70 -12.71 2.78
C ALA A 71 1.39 -12.36 3.51
N TRP A 72 1.09 -11.07 3.70
CA TRP A 72 -0.19 -10.59 4.22
C TRP A 72 -1.26 -10.41 3.14
N GLY A 73 -0.90 -10.58 1.86
CA GLY A 73 -1.81 -10.50 0.72
C GLY A 73 -1.82 -9.16 0.00
N VAL A 74 -0.83 -8.29 0.25
CA VAL A 74 -0.61 -7.07 -0.55
C VAL A 74 -0.11 -7.49 -1.93
N THR A 75 -0.71 -6.94 -2.99
CA THR A 75 -0.40 -7.34 -4.36
C THR A 75 0.39 -6.30 -5.12
N ASP A 76 0.28 -5.02 -4.75
CA ASP A 76 0.95 -3.93 -5.44
C ASP A 76 1.39 -2.86 -4.43
N LEU A 77 2.56 -2.28 -4.64
CA LEU A 77 3.04 -1.12 -3.90
C LEU A 77 2.98 0.15 -4.75
N LEU A 78 2.35 1.18 -4.19
CA LEU A 78 2.37 2.54 -4.67
C LEU A 78 3.54 3.25 -3.98
N ASN A 79 4.67 3.32 -4.66
CA ASN A 79 5.88 3.91 -4.10
C ASN A 79 6.16 5.28 -4.71
N ALA A 80 6.03 6.31 -3.90
CA ALA A 80 6.65 7.62 -4.13
C ALA A 80 7.87 7.70 -3.18
N PRO A 81 9.11 7.60 -3.69
CA PRO A 81 10.31 7.44 -2.85
C PRO A 81 10.55 8.56 -1.83
N TRP A 82 9.97 9.74 -2.04
CA TRP A 82 10.02 10.87 -1.11
C TRP A 82 8.95 10.80 0.00
N MET A 83 8.03 9.84 -0.03
CA MET A 83 6.92 9.67 0.93
C MET A 83 7.19 8.60 2.00
N THR A 84 8.46 8.20 2.20
CA THR A 84 8.83 7.17 3.20
C THR A 84 8.69 7.66 4.64
N ASP A 85 8.52 8.96 4.87
CA ASP A 85 8.25 9.57 6.18
C ASP A 85 7.13 10.60 6.04
N ILE A 86 6.18 10.60 6.99
CA ILE A 86 5.09 11.56 7.06
C ILE A 86 5.58 13.01 7.18
N LYS A 87 6.78 13.25 7.72
CA LYS A 87 7.40 14.59 7.77
C LYS A 87 7.64 15.17 6.38
N ALA A 88 8.02 14.34 5.42
CA ALA A 88 8.17 14.75 4.02
C ALA A 88 6.82 15.12 3.38
N MET A 89 5.70 14.83 4.02
CA MET A 89 4.36 15.15 3.53
C MET A 89 3.73 16.37 4.22
N THR A 90 4.45 16.97 5.17
CA THR A 90 4.02 18.20 5.86
C THR A 90 4.69 19.44 5.27
N PRO A 91 4.01 20.61 5.21
CA PRO A 91 4.59 21.83 4.66
C PRO A 91 5.95 22.19 5.29
N PRO A 92 6.95 22.61 4.49
CA PRO A 92 6.85 22.91 3.06
C PRO A 92 6.87 21.69 2.11
N GLY A 93 7.10 20.48 2.63
CA GLY A 93 7.32 19.27 1.84
C GLY A 93 8.69 19.28 1.11
N PRO A 94 9.02 18.23 0.35
CA PRO A 94 10.23 18.18 -0.45
C PRO A 94 10.14 19.16 -1.62
N SER A 95 11.27 19.76 -1.96
CA SER A 95 11.48 20.46 -3.21
C SER A 95 11.41 19.50 -4.41
N LEU A 96 11.26 20.07 -5.61
CA LEU A 96 11.32 19.30 -6.86
C LEU A 96 12.66 18.56 -7.02
N ALA A 97 13.77 19.19 -6.60
CA ALA A 97 15.10 18.58 -6.66
C ALA A 97 15.16 17.33 -5.76
N GLU A 98 14.71 17.43 -4.51
CA GLU A 98 14.67 16.29 -3.58
C GLU A 98 13.77 15.15 -4.08
N MET A 99 12.61 15.46 -4.67
CA MET A 99 11.75 14.43 -5.28
C MET A 99 12.43 13.75 -6.47
N THR A 100 13.16 14.51 -7.30
CA THR A 100 13.88 13.98 -8.46
C THR A 100 15.04 13.09 -8.03
N ASP A 101 15.82 13.51 -7.04
CA ASP A 101 16.93 12.74 -6.48
C ASP A 101 16.44 11.43 -5.83
N ALA A 102 15.34 11.50 -5.08
CA ALA A 102 14.73 10.31 -4.46
C ALA A 102 14.25 9.30 -5.53
N LEU A 103 13.66 9.78 -6.63
CA LEU A 103 13.28 8.94 -7.77
C LEU A 103 14.49 8.27 -8.43
N ALA A 104 15.54 9.04 -8.71
CA ALA A 104 16.76 8.51 -9.32
C ALA A 104 17.39 7.42 -8.44
N GLY A 105 17.56 7.70 -7.13
CA GLY A 105 18.11 6.75 -6.18
C GLY A 105 17.24 5.50 -5.96
N PHE A 106 15.92 5.62 -6.07
CA PHE A 106 15.05 4.44 -6.07
C PHE A 106 15.21 3.60 -7.35
N ALA A 107 15.24 4.24 -8.51
CA ALA A 107 15.38 3.56 -9.79
C ALA A 107 16.71 2.81 -9.91
N GLU A 108 17.81 3.40 -9.42
CA GLU A 108 19.12 2.75 -9.39
C GLU A 108 19.15 1.51 -8.49
N ARG A 109 18.44 1.54 -7.36
CA ARG A 109 18.44 0.42 -6.41
C ARG A 109 17.52 -0.73 -6.82
N TYR A 110 16.36 -0.41 -7.41
CA TYR A 110 15.28 -1.39 -7.54
C TYR A 110 14.71 -1.58 -8.96
N VAL A 111 15.02 -0.70 -9.92
CA VAL A 111 14.44 -0.74 -11.28
C VAL A 111 15.48 -1.13 -12.33
N LYS A 112 16.71 -0.65 -12.21
CA LYS A 112 17.82 -1.02 -13.09
C LYS A 112 18.48 -2.31 -12.61
N GLY A 113 17.85 -3.44 -12.93
CA GLY A 113 18.47 -4.77 -12.96
C GLY A 113 18.86 -5.16 -14.37
#